data_AF-A0A7T4YF50-F1
#
_entry.id   AF-A0A7T4YF50-F1
#
_cell.length_a   1.000
_cell.length_b   1.000
_cell.length_c   1.000
_cell.angle_alpha   90.00
_cell.angle_beta   90.00
_cell.angle_gamma   90.00
#
_symmetry.space_group_name_H-M   'P 1'
#
loop_
_entity.id
_entity.type
_entity.pdbx_description
1 polymer ?
#
loop_
_entity_poly.entity_id
_entity_poly.type
_entity_poly.pdbx_seq_one_letter_code
_entity_poly.pdbx_strand_id
1 'polypeptide(L)'
;MANILVVGPHPDDQELGMGGTIIRLVEQGHNVLILDITNGEPTPYGSLEEREKEWTLAAKILGAPRQLLGLKNREVIHTLDARHAVASIIRKHQAEIIFLPFEEDAHPDHRAVTRIVEDARFDAKLTKIDLPGEPIYPRWMIYYYCTHLRWVANPTFCIDITEQMEKKIDAIKAYHTQFVVPEKNRPIVDWLRSMNAYMGSRIGVPYAEPFFTKEPLGLTSLGNLVGL
;
A
#
# COMPACT_ATOMS: atom_id res chain seq x y z
N MET A 1 -2.38 12.59 -15.34
CA MET A 1 -1.60 12.24 -14.14
C MET A 1 -2.54 12.35 -12.95
N ALA A 2 -2.45 11.45 -11.98
CA ALA A 2 -3.37 11.38 -10.84
C ALA A 2 -2.59 11.49 -9.53
N ASN A 3 -3.21 12.05 -8.50
CA ASN A 3 -2.68 12.02 -7.15
C ASN A 3 -3.10 10.73 -6.46
N ILE A 4 -2.13 9.90 -6.09
CA ILE A 4 -2.35 8.57 -5.54
C ILE A 4 -1.77 8.52 -4.13
N LEU A 5 -2.58 8.10 -3.17
CA LEU A 5 -2.15 7.84 -1.80
C LEU A 5 -2.08 6.33 -1.58
N VAL A 6 -0.94 5.84 -1.09
CA VAL A 6 -0.74 4.42 -0.76
C VAL A 6 -0.52 4.31 0.74
N VAL A 7 -1.51 3.81 1.45
CA VAL A 7 -1.50 3.73 2.91
C VAL A 7 -1.08 2.34 3.36
N GLY A 8 -0.13 2.25 4.28
CA GLY A 8 0.27 1.02 4.94
C GLY A 8 0.26 1.16 6.47
N PRO A 9 -0.12 0.10 7.21
CA PRO A 9 -0.06 0.10 8.68
C PRO A 9 1.37 0.27 9.20
N HIS A 10 2.31 -0.47 8.61
CA HIS A 10 3.72 -0.43 8.94
C HIS A 10 4.58 -0.22 7.67
N PRO A 11 5.75 0.41 7.80
CA PRO A 11 6.73 0.46 6.74
C PRO A 11 7.21 -0.95 6.39
N ASP A 12 6.85 -1.42 5.19
CA ASP A 12 7.10 -2.71 4.51
C ASP A 12 5.82 -3.29 3.89
N ASP A 13 4.64 -2.98 4.45
CA ASP A 13 3.36 -3.53 4.03
C ASP A 13 3.00 -3.17 2.58
N GLN A 14 3.29 -1.91 2.17
CA GLN A 14 3.01 -1.44 0.82
C GLN A 14 3.96 -2.10 -0.19
N GLU A 15 5.23 -2.29 0.16
CA GLU A 15 6.23 -2.99 -0.64
C GLU A 15 5.86 -4.45 -0.87
N LEU A 16 5.44 -5.15 0.21
CA LEU A 16 4.98 -6.54 0.15
C LEU A 16 3.78 -6.68 -0.80
N GLY A 17 2.75 -5.86 -0.57
CA GLY A 17 1.47 -5.97 -1.26
C GLY A 17 1.46 -5.43 -2.68
N MET A 18 2.12 -4.29 -2.92
CA MET A 18 2.00 -3.55 -4.17
C MET A 18 3.25 -2.78 -4.62
N GLY A 19 4.45 -3.15 -4.16
CA GLY A 19 5.69 -2.43 -4.49
C GLY A 19 5.95 -2.30 -6.00
N GLY A 20 5.61 -3.33 -6.79
CA GLY A 20 5.77 -3.28 -8.25
C GLY A 20 4.82 -2.27 -8.90
N THR A 21 3.58 -2.21 -8.42
CA THR A 21 2.57 -1.26 -8.88
C THR A 21 2.94 0.17 -8.49
N ILE A 22 3.48 0.41 -7.29
CA ILE A 22 3.96 1.74 -6.89
C ILE A 22 5.00 2.25 -7.90
N ILE A 23 6.01 1.42 -8.20
CA ILE A 23 7.06 1.76 -9.17
C ILE A 23 6.45 2.06 -10.53
N ARG A 24 5.55 1.19 -11.01
CA ARG A 24 4.88 1.38 -12.31
C ARG A 24 4.08 2.67 -12.37
N LEU A 25 3.35 3.02 -11.31
CA LEU A 25 2.57 4.25 -11.23
C LEU A 25 3.46 5.50 -11.25
N VAL A 26 4.61 5.45 -10.55
CA VAL A 26 5.63 6.52 -10.60
C VAL A 26 6.21 6.65 -12.01
N GLU A 27 6.56 5.54 -12.67
CA GLU A 27 7.09 5.52 -14.04
C GLU A 27 6.09 6.06 -15.07
N GLN A 28 4.79 5.88 -14.81
CA GLN A 28 3.70 6.48 -15.59
C GLN A 28 3.46 7.97 -15.30
N GLY A 29 4.24 8.58 -14.41
CA GLY A 29 4.16 10.00 -14.06
C GLY A 29 3.04 10.35 -13.08
N HIS A 30 2.45 9.38 -12.38
CA HIS A 30 1.50 9.69 -11.31
C HIS A 30 2.22 10.28 -10.08
N ASN A 31 1.51 11.14 -9.36
CA ASN A 31 2.00 11.73 -8.11
C ASN A 31 1.64 10.79 -6.95
N VAL A 32 2.54 9.86 -6.64
CA VAL A 32 2.34 8.84 -5.61
C VAL A 32 2.90 9.32 -4.28
N LEU A 33 2.11 9.23 -3.20
CA LEU A 33 2.54 9.45 -1.81
C LEU A 33 2.32 8.17 -1.01
N ILE A 34 3.37 7.69 -0.35
CA ILE A 34 3.29 6.58 0.60
C ILE A 34 3.03 7.16 2.00
N LEU A 35 2.01 6.65 2.68
CA LEU A 35 1.67 7.02 4.05
C LEU A 35 1.78 5.78 4.95
N ASP A 36 2.71 5.83 5.88
CA ASP A 36 2.79 4.84 6.96
C ASP A 36 1.98 5.35 8.15
N ILE A 37 1.07 4.52 8.67
CA ILE A 37 0.27 4.92 9.83
C ILE A 37 1.11 4.89 11.11
N THR A 38 1.95 3.87 11.24
CA THR A 38 2.88 3.70 12.36
C THR A 38 4.31 3.63 11.85
N ASN A 39 5.30 3.67 12.73
CA ASN A 39 6.70 3.38 12.38
C ASN A 39 7.01 1.87 12.40
N GLY A 40 6.02 1.03 12.76
CA GLY A 40 6.10 -0.42 12.97
C GLY A 40 7.10 -0.93 14.01
N GLU A 41 7.71 -0.08 14.81
CA GLU A 41 8.49 -0.48 15.99
C GLU A 41 7.60 -0.60 17.23
N PRO A 42 7.81 -1.57 18.13
CA PRO A 42 8.95 -2.47 18.18
C PRO A 42 8.82 -3.68 17.24
N THR A 43 9.95 -4.20 16.76
CA THR A 43 10.08 -5.50 16.09
C THR A 43 11.10 -6.40 16.81
N PRO A 44 11.15 -7.73 16.54
CA PRO A 44 12.14 -8.61 17.18
C PRO A 44 13.60 -8.30 16.80
N TYR A 45 13.84 -7.64 15.67
CA TYR A 45 15.16 -7.30 15.16
C TYR A 45 15.16 -5.87 14.64
N GLY A 46 16.25 -5.16 14.90
CA GLY A 46 16.39 -3.76 14.50
C GLY A 46 16.05 -2.79 15.64
N SER A 47 16.01 -1.53 15.28
CA SER A 47 15.70 -0.39 16.13
C SER A 47 14.95 0.65 15.30
N LEU A 48 14.37 1.65 15.96
CA LEU A 48 13.69 2.74 15.24
C LEU A 48 14.59 3.46 14.24
N GLU A 49 15.87 3.69 14.59
CA GLU A 49 16.83 4.34 13.70
C GLU A 49 17.16 3.46 12.48
N GLU A 50 17.30 2.15 12.67
CA GLU A 50 17.53 1.22 11.56
C GLU A 50 16.31 1.14 10.67
N ARG A 51 15.10 0.97 11.22
CA ARG A 51 13.86 0.96 10.47
C ARG A 51 13.69 2.25 9.65
N GLU A 52 14.09 3.40 10.20
CA GLU A 52 14.06 4.67 9.49
C GLU A 52 14.95 4.70 8.25
N LYS A 53 16.17 4.17 8.36
CA LYS A 53 17.08 4.04 7.23
C LYS A 53 16.50 3.08 6.17
N GLU A 54 15.86 2.01 6.61
CA GLU A 54 15.28 0.99 5.74
C GLU A 54 14.09 1.53 4.94
N TRP A 55 13.08 2.15 5.58
CA TRP A 55 11.93 2.67 4.85
C TRP A 55 12.29 3.88 3.98
N THR A 56 13.33 4.64 4.34
CA THR A 56 13.88 5.73 3.52
C THR A 56 14.55 5.18 2.26
N LEU A 57 15.33 4.11 2.40
CA LEU A 57 15.94 3.42 1.26
C LEU A 57 14.87 2.79 0.36
N ALA A 58 13.87 2.12 0.94
CA ALA A 58 12.75 1.55 0.21
C ALA A 58 11.98 2.63 -0.58
N ALA A 59 11.66 3.77 0.04
CA ALA A 59 11.02 4.90 -0.64
C ALA A 59 11.84 5.41 -1.84
N LYS A 60 13.16 5.48 -1.71
CA LYS A 60 14.07 5.82 -2.82
C LYS A 60 14.02 4.81 -3.95
N ILE A 61 13.96 3.51 -3.64
CA ILE A 61 13.85 2.44 -4.64
C ILE A 61 12.49 2.51 -5.35
N LEU A 62 11.41 2.68 -4.60
CA LEU A 62 10.06 2.84 -5.14
C LEU A 62 9.91 4.11 -6.00
N GLY A 63 10.68 5.15 -5.69
CA GLY A 63 10.64 6.44 -6.40
C GLY A 63 9.50 7.35 -5.96
N ALA A 64 8.93 7.11 -4.77
CA ALA A 64 7.81 7.89 -4.23
C ALA A 64 8.17 8.52 -2.87
N PRO A 65 7.74 9.76 -2.57
CA PRO A 65 7.83 10.31 -1.24
C PRO A 65 7.05 9.47 -0.22
N ARG A 66 7.57 9.43 1.01
CA ARG A 66 6.99 8.69 2.13
C ARG A 66 6.78 9.63 3.32
N GLN A 67 5.65 9.48 4.00
CA GLN A 67 5.31 10.23 5.20
C GLN A 67 4.84 9.28 6.30
N LEU A 68 5.26 9.56 7.53
CA LEU A 68 4.77 8.89 8.73
C LEU A 68 3.63 9.72 9.36
N LEU A 69 2.50 9.08 9.66
CA LEU A 69 1.40 9.69 10.41
C LEU A 69 1.73 9.76 11.91
N GLY A 70 2.36 8.70 12.44
CA GLY A 70 2.90 8.67 13.80
C GLY A 70 1.97 8.05 14.86
N LEU A 71 1.01 7.21 14.46
CA LEU A 71 0.30 6.38 15.43
C LEU A 71 1.22 5.31 16.00
N LYS A 72 0.88 4.85 17.21
CA LYS A 72 1.68 3.87 17.93
C LYS A 72 1.39 2.46 17.41
N ASN A 73 2.45 1.79 16.95
CA ASN A 73 2.41 0.39 16.52
C ASN A 73 1.88 -0.53 17.63
N ARG A 74 1.13 -1.57 17.24
CA ARG A 74 0.43 -2.55 18.09
C ARG A 74 -0.69 -1.97 18.96
N GLU A 75 -0.96 -0.68 18.82
CA GLU A 75 -1.93 0.09 19.61
C GLU A 75 -2.82 0.94 18.70
N VAL A 76 -2.91 0.62 17.40
CA VAL A 76 -3.73 1.39 16.46
C VAL A 76 -5.20 1.16 16.78
N ILE A 77 -5.88 2.24 17.12
CA ILE A 77 -7.32 2.28 17.40
C ILE A 77 -7.98 3.25 16.44
N HIS A 78 -9.16 2.88 15.96
CA HIS A 78 -10.00 3.75 15.15
C HIS A 78 -10.63 4.87 15.99
N THR A 79 -9.89 5.97 16.16
CA THR A 79 -10.37 7.20 16.83
C THR A 79 -10.75 8.27 15.81
N LEU A 80 -11.52 9.28 16.24
CA LEU A 80 -11.80 10.45 15.41
C LEU A 80 -10.51 11.18 15.02
N ASP A 81 -9.56 11.32 15.95
CA ASP A 81 -8.29 12.00 15.68
C ASP A 81 -7.46 11.27 14.63
N ALA A 82 -7.36 9.93 14.71
CA ALA A 82 -6.66 9.12 13.72
C ALA A 82 -7.30 9.28 12.32
N ARG A 83 -8.63 9.20 12.26
CA ARG A 83 -9.41 9.38 11.03
C ARG A 83 -9.25 10.77 10.43
N HIS A 84 -9.32 11.81 11.25
CA HIS A 84 -9.14 13.20 10.84
C HIS A 84 -7.70 13.49 10.38
N ALA A 85 -6.71 12.87 11.01
CA ALA A 85 -5.32 12.98 10.58
C ALA A 85 -5.13 12.39 9.18
N VAL A 86 -5.67 11.19 8.91
CA VAL A 86 -5.66 10.60 7.55
C VAL A 86 -6.45 11.44 6.55
N ALA A 87 -7.64 11.93 6.93
CA ALA A 87 -8.45 12.80 6.08
C ALA A 87 -7.70 14.09 5.71
N SER A 88 -6.91 14.64 6.64
CA SER A 88 -6.06 15.81 6.39
C SER A 88 -4.94 15.51 5.39
N ILE A 89 -4.35 14.31 5.40
CA ILE A 89 -3.38 13.89 4.38
C ILE A 89 -4.06 13.76 3.02
N ILE A 90 -5.24 13.13 2.97
CA ILE A 90 -6.04 13.00 1.74
C ILE A 90 -6.30 14.39 1.13
N ARG A 91 -6.71 15.37 1.95
CA ARG A 91 -6.94 16.75 1.51
C ARG A 91 -5.67 17.45 1.05
N LYS A 92 -4.58 17.37 1.80
CA LYS A 92 -3.31 18.05 1.41
C LYS A 92 -2.74 17.49 0.12
N HIS A 93 -2.78 16.17 -0.05
CA HIS A 93 -2.30 15.49 -1.26
C HIS A 93 -3.29 15.58 -2.43
N GLN A 94 -4.53 16.00 -2.17
CA GLN A 94 -5.63 15.95 -3.14
C GLN A 94 -5.75 14.55 -3.76
N ALA A 95 -5.75 13.51 -2.92
CA ALA A 95 -5.72 12.12 -3.38
C ALA A 95 -7.02 11.75 -4.13
N GLU A 96 -6.88 11.33 -5.39
CA GLU A 96 -7.98 10.87 -6.23
C GLU A 96 -8.19 9.36 -6.12
N ILE A 97 -7.10 8.63 -5.85
CA ILE A 97 -7.08 7.17 -5.67
C ILE A 97 -6.36 6.87 -4.37
N ILE A 98 -6.96 6.03 -3.54
CA ILE A 98 -6.35 5.51 -2.31
C ILE A 98 -6.15 4.01 -2.46
N PHE A 99 -4.91 3.57 -2.21
CA PHE A 99 -4.59 2.18 -1.95
C PHE A 99 -4.44 1.95 -0.44
N LEU A 100 -4.97 0.83 0.05
CA LEU A 100 -4.94 0.44 1.47
C LEU A 100 -4.90 -1.10 1.59
N PRO A 101 -4.53 -1.67 2.75
CA PRO A 101 -4.50 -3.13 2.93
C PRO A 101 -5.88 -3.74 2.77
N PHE A 102 -5.92 -4.98 2.29
CA PHE A 102 -7.12 -5.81 2.30
C PHE A 102 -7.75 -5.88 3.69
N GLU A 103 -9.08 -5.76 3.74
CA GLU A 103 -9.82 -5.56 5.00
C GLU A 103 -9.78 -6.78 5.94
N GLU A 104 -9.62 -7.98 5.39
CA GLU A 104 -9.53 -9.21 6.16
C GLU A 104 -8.07 -9.57 6.47
N ASP A 105 -7.72 -9.49 7.74
CA ASP A 105 -6.39 -9.84 8.25
C ASP A 105 -6.47 -10.39 9.68
N ALA A 106 -5.49 -11.21 10.05
CA ALA A 106 -5.23 -11.59 11.43
C ALA A 106 -4.55 -10.47 12.22
N HIS A 107 -3.82 -9.55 11.57
CA HIS A 107 -3.14 -8.44 12.25
C HIS A 107 -4.14 -7.33 12.65
N PRO A 108 -4.29 -7.01 13.95
CA PRO A 108 -5.25 -6.00 14.41
C PRO A 108 -5.02 -4.60 13.82
N ASP A 109 -3.76 -4.16 13.75
CA ASP A 109 -3.43 -2.86 13.16
C ASP A 109 -3.82 -2.76 11.68
N HIS A 110 -3.69 -3.83 10.89
CA HIS A 110 -4.12 -3.82 9.48
C HIS A 110 -5.62 -3.53 9.39
N ARG A 111 -6.43 -4.25 10.17
CA ARG A 111 -7.89 -4.02 10.21
C ARG A 111 -8.25 -2.62 10.71
N ALA A 112 -7.58 -2.15 11.77
CA ALA A 112 -7.82 -0.82 12.32
C ALA A 112 -7.47 0.28 11.31
N VAL A 113 -6.31 0.17 10.64
CA VAL A 113 -5.85 1.10 9.61
C VAL A 113 -6.79 1.10 8.41
N THR A 114 -7.16 -0.07 7.89
CA THR A 114 -8.09 -0.15 6.76
C THR A 114 -9.39 0.56 7.11
N ARG A 115 -9.94 0.32 8.32
CA ARG A 115 -11.14 1.02 8.79
C ARG A 115 -10.95 2.54 8.90
N ILE A 116 -9.81 2.99 9.43
CA ILE A 116 -9.49 4.42 9.58
C ILE A 116 -9.50 5.09 8.20
N VAL A 117 -8.85 4.48 7.20
CA VAL A 117 -8.74 5.03 5.86
C VAL A 117 -10.10 5.05 5.14
N GLU A 118 -10.89 3.97 5.28
CA GLU A 118 -12.25 3.91 4.71
C GLU A 118 -13.12 5.07 5.21
N ASP A 119 -13.15 5.29 6.52
CA ASP A 119 -13.98 6.36 7.10
C ASP A 119 -13.35 7.75 6.82
N ALA A 120 -12.02 7.85 6.78
CA ALA A 120 -11.31 9.09 6.44
C ALA A 120 -11.58 9.56 5.01
N ARG A 121 -11.79 8.65 4.05
CA ARG A 121 -12.23 8.99 2.67
C ARG A 121 -13.51 9.83 2.70
N PHE A 122 -14.46 9.50 3.58
CA PHE A 122 -15.70 10.25 3.70
C PHE A 122 -15.51 11.58 4.43
N ASP A 123 -14.72 11.61 5.49
CA ASP A 123 -14.44 12.85 6.23
C ASP A 123 -13.67 13.88 5.40
N ALA A 124 -12.85 13.41 4.46
CA ALA A 124 -12.07 14.25 3.56
C ALA A 124 -12.94 15.21 2.72
N LYS A 125 -14.21 14.90 2.44
CA LYS A 125 -15.11 15.80 1.67
C LYS A 125 -15.95 16.77 2.51
N LEU A 126 -15.93 16.66 3.84
CA LEU A 126 -16.82 17.46 4.70
C LEU A 126 -16.39 18.94 4.73
N THR A 127 -17.29 19.86 4.43
CA THR A 127 -16.98 21.30 4.31
C THR A 127 -17.19 22.12 5.59
N LYS A 128 -17.69 21.51 6.67
CA LYS A 128 -17.98 22.15 7.97
C LYS A 128 -17.22 21.51 9.12
N ILE A 129 -15.99 21.09 8.84
CA ILE A 129 -15.06 20.53 9.81
C ILE A 129 -13.70 21.21 9.59
N ASP A 130 -13.04 21.56 10.68
CA ASP A 130 -11.71 22.16 10.64
C ASP A 130 -10.66 21.06 10.44
N LEU A 131 -10.39 20.73 9.17
CA LEU A 131 -9.32 19.83 8.77
C LEU A 131 -8.40 20.54 7.77
N PRO A 132 -7.07 20.46 7.94
CA PRO A 132 -6.10 20.99 6.99
C PRO A 132 -6.28 20.49 5.54
N GLY A 133 -6.10 21.41 4.58
CA GLY A 133 -6.18 21.15 3.14
C GLY A 133 -7.60 21.30 2.57
N GLU A 134 -7.72 21.24 1.24
CA GLU A 134 -9.01 21.44 0.55
C GLU A 134 -9.86 20.16 0.56
N PRO A 135 -11.18 20.24 0.81
CA PRO A 135 -12.06 19.08 0.79
C PRO A 135 -12.06 18.33 -0.55
N ILE A 136 -11.99 17.00 -0.49
CA ILE A 136 -12.03 16.12 -1.65
C ILE A 136 -12.70 14.78 -1.28
N TYR A 137 -13.40 14.18 -2.25
CA TYR A 137 -13.84 12.79 -2.14
C TYR A 137 -13.03 11.94 -3.11
N PRO A 138 -12.06 11.14 -2.62
CA PRO A 138 -11.28 10.23 -3.47
C PRO A 138 -12.20 9.34 -4.30
N ARG A 139 -11.98 9.34 -5.61
CA ARG A 139 -12.82 8.63 -6.58
C ARG A 139 -12.74 7.12 -6.36
N TRP A 140 -11.55 6.59 -6.11
CA TRP A 140 -11.32 5.16 -5.97
C TRP A 140 -10.66 4.80 -4.66
N MET A 141 -11.08 3.66 -4.11
CA MET A 141 -10.48 3.00 -2.96
C MET A 141 -10.21 1.54 -3.34
N ILE A 142 -8.93 1.18 -3.38
CA ILE A 142 -8.44 -0.08 -3.95
C ILE A 142 -7.61 -0.81 -2.90
N TYR A 143 -7.95 -2.06 -2.63
CA TYR A 143 -7.30 -2.83 -1.60
C TYR A 143 -6.18 -3.68 -2.20
N TYR A 144 -4.96 -3.55 -1.69
CA TYR A 144 -3.84 -4.40 -2.07
C TYR A 144 -3.74 -5.63 -1.18
N TYR A 145 -3.21 -6.73 -1.72
CA TYR A 145 -3.09 -7.98 -0.99
C TYR A 145 -1.80 -8.04 -0.15
N CYS A 146 -1.91 -7.61 1.12
CA CYS A 146 -0.93 -7.87 2.17
C CYS A 146 -1.69 -8.33 3.40
N THR A 147 -1.72 -9.65 3.66
CA THR A 147 -2.49 -10.25 4.74
C THR A 147 -1.72 -11.39 5.40
N HIS A 148 -1.96 -11.60 6.70
CA HIS A 148 -1.38 -12.69 7.48
C HIS A 148 -2.21 -13.98 7.40
N LEU A 149 -3.29 -13.97 6.63
CA LEU A 149 -4.15 -15.13 6.40
C LEU A 149 -3.58 -16.01 5.28
N ARG A 150 -3.76 -17.33 5.43
CA ARG A 150 -3.37 -18.33 4.41
C ARG A 150 -4.46 -18.52 3.37
N TRP A 151 -5.06 -17.42 2.92
CA TRP A 151 -6.17 -17.47 1.98
C TRP A 151 -5.67 -17.55 0.55
N VAL A 152 -6.50 -18.12 -0.32
CA VAL A 152 -6.26 -18.09 -1.77
C VAL A 152 -6.95 -16.84 -2.29
N ALA A 153 -6.16 -15.83 -2.63
CA ALA A 153 -6.68 -14.57 -3.13
C ALA A 153 -7.50 -14.77 -4.41
N ASN A 154 -8.68 -14.14 -4.45
CA ASN A 154 -9.55 -14.05 -5.62
C ASN A 154 -9.76 -12.57 -5.98
N PRO A 155 -8.75 -11.92 -6.58
CA PRO A 155 -8.76 -10.47 -6.78
C PRO A 155 -9.82 -10.02 -7.79
N THR A 156 -10.24 -8.76 -7.67
CA THR A 156 -11.11 -8.11 -8.66
C THR A 156 -10.36 -7.84 -9.97
N PHE A 157 -9.08 -7.48 -9.87
CA PHE A 157 -8.19 -7.27 -11.01
C PHE A 157 -6.73 -7.42 -10.58
N CYS A 158 -5.83 -7.51 -11.56
CA CYS A 158 -4.40 -7.51 -11.32
C CYS A 158 -3.71 -6.43 -12.15
N ILE A 159 -2.55 -5.97 -11.70
CA ILE A 159 -1.67 -5.07 -12.46
C ILE A 159 -0.40 -5.82 -12.84
N ASP A 160 -0.05 -5.80 -14.12
CA ASP A 160 1.22 -6.33 -14.61
C ASP A 160 2.38 -5.51 -14.05
N ILE A 161 3.32 -6.20 -13.38
CA ILE A 161 4.52 -5.64 -12.78
C ILE A 161 5.78 -6.35 -13.28
N THR A 162 5.71 -6.98 -14.45
CA THR A 162 6.79 -7.81 -14.99
C THR A 162 8.12 -7.06 -15.05
N GLU A 163 8.10 -5.82 -15.53
CA GLU A 163 9.31 -4.97 -15.62
C GLU A 163 9.77 -4.46 -14.24
N GLN A 164 8.86 -4.38 -13.27
CA GLN A 164 9.10 -3.81 -11.94
C GLN A 164 9.45 -4.89 -10.88
N MET A 165 9.36 -6.17 -11.22
CA MET A 165 9.46 -7.27 -10.26
C MET A 165 10.79 -7.28 -9.49
N GLU A 166 11.92 -7.11 -10.16
CA GLU A 166 13.23 -7.10 -9.49
C GLU A 166 13.38 -5.91 -8.55
N LYS A 167 12.95 -4.72 -8.98
CA LYS A 167 13.02 -3.50 -8.19
C LYS A 167 12.08 -3.54 -6.98
N LYS A 168 10.93 -4.20 -7.09
CA LYS A 168 10.07 -4.54 -5.94
C LYS A 168 10.83 -5.37 -4.91
N ILE A 169 11.56 -6.40 -5.37
CA ILE A 169 12.32 -7.28 -4.48
C ILE A 169 13.46 -6.52 -3.80
N ASP A 170 14.13 -5.60 -4.50
CA ASP A 170 15.12 -4.72 -3.89
C ASP A 170 14.52 -3.81 -2.81
N ALA A 171 13.31 -3.26 -3.04
CA ALA A 171 12.60 -2.46 -2.05
C ALA A 171 12.25 -3.26 -0.79
N ILE A 172 11.84 -4.51 -0.93
CA ILE A 172 11.58 -5.40 0.21
C ILE A 172 12.89 -5.72 0.95
N LYS A 173 13.96 -6.04 0.22
CA LYS A 173 15.27 -6.35 0.82
C LYS A 173 15.94 -5.15 1.48
N ALA A 174 15.48 -3.93 1.21
CA ALA A 174 15.91 -2.73 1.93
C ALA A 174 15.57 -2.83 3.43
N TYR A 175 14.51 -3.54 3.82
CA TYR A 175 14.19 -3.86 5.21
C TYR A 175 15.03 -5.04 5.70
N HIS A 176 16.33 -4.78 5.84
CA HIS A 176 17.33 -5.77 6.21
C HIS A 176 16.99 -6.48 7.54
N THR A 177 16.56 -5.72 8.55
CA THR A 177 16.14 -6.21 9.86
C THR A 177 14.87 -7.06 9.81
N GLN A 178 14.05 -6.96 8.75
CA GLN A 178 12.79 -7.69 8.62
C GLN A 178 12.86 -8.90 7.69
N PHE A 179 13.56 -8.80 6.54
CA PHE A 179 13.55 -9.86 5.51
C PHE A 179 14.93 -10.44 5.20
N VAL A 180 16.02 -9.93 5.79
CA VAL A 180 17.38 -10.45 5.56
C VAL A 180 17.98 -11.05 6.83
N VAL A 181 17.91 -10.36 7.96
CA VAL A 181 18.40 -10.88 9.25
C VAL A 181 17.54 -12.04 9.74
N PRO A 182 16.20 -11.92 9.82
CA PRO A 182 15.37 -12.97 10.41
C PRO A 182 15.23 -14.14 9.45
N GLU A 183 15.84 -15.28 9.80
CA GLU A 183 15.85 -16.48 8.96
C GLU A 183 14.44 -16.95 8.59
N LYS A 184 13.48 -16.82 9.51
CA LYS A 184 12.07 -17.18 9.30
C LYS A 184 11.37 -16.35 8.22
N ASN A 185 11.84 -15.13 7.98
CA ASN A 185 11.21 -14.19 7.05
C ASN A 185 11.86 -14.21 5.67
N ARG A 186 13.09 -14.72 5.53
CA ARG A 186 13.79 -14.79 4.23
C ARG A 186 12.96 -15.48 3.12
N PRO A 187 12.24 -16.60 3.37
CA PRO A 187 11.42 -17.24 2.34
C PRO A 187 10.28 -16.39 1.80
N ILE A 188 9.84 -15.33 2.51
CA ILE A 188 8.76 -14.44 2.08
C ILE A 188 9.11 -13.81 0.72
N VAL A 189 10.38 -13.47 0.47
CA VAL A 189 10.84 -12.92 -0.80
C VAL A 189 10.54 -13.86 -1.98
N ASP A 190 10.78 -15.17 -1.80
CA ASP A 190 10.51 -16.18 -2.82
C ASP A 190 9.01 -16.48 -2.95
N TRP A 191 8.27 -16.40 -1.84
CA TRP A 191 6.82 -16.53 -1.85
C TRP A 191 6.16 -15.39 -2.61
N LEU A 192 6.66 -14.16 -2.51
CA LEU A 192 6.15 -13.01 -3.26
C LEU A 192 6.40 -13.18 -4.76
N ARG A 193 7.58 -13.65 -5.17
CA ARG A 193 7.85 -14.00 -6.57
C ARG A 193 6.87 -15.05 -7.08
N SER A 194 6.65 -16.09 -6.29
CA SER A 194 5.74 -17.20 -6.64
C SER A 194 4.29 -16.74 -6.72
N MET A 195 3.85 -15.90 -5.77
CA MET A 195 2.51 -15.30 -5.77
C MET A 195 2.31 -14.38 -6.97
N ASN A 196 3.27 -13.49 -7.26
CA ASN A 196 3.16 -12.58 -8.40
C ASN A 196 3.24 -13.34 -9.72
N ALA A 197 4.01 -14.43 -9.82
CA ALA A 197 4.01 -15.31 -10.99
C ALA A 197 2.67 -16.04 -11.17
N TYR A 198 2.11 -16.55 -10.08
CA TYR A 198 0.79 -17.19 -10.10
C TYR A 198 -0.28 -16.20 -10.57
N MET A 199 -0.32 -14.99 -10.02
CA MET A 199 -1.27 -13.95 -10.44
C MET A 199 -1.02 -13.47 -11.87
N GLY A 200 0.24 -13.33 -12.28
CA GLY A 200 0.62 -13.01 -13.66
C GLY A 200 0.04 -14.03 -14.64
N SER A 201 0.13 -15.32 -14.31
CA SER A 201 -0.44 -16.39 -15.14
C SER A 201 -1.97 -16.29 -15.33
N ARG A 202 -2.69 -15.58 -14.43
CA ARG A 202 -4.14 -15.37 -14.57
C ARG A 202 -4.49 -14.31 -15.62
N ILE A 203 -3.56 -13.42 -15.94
CA ILE A 203 -3.74 -12.34 -16.92
C ILE A 203 -2.77 -12.45 -18.12
N GLY A 204 -2.00 -13.53 -18.21
CA GLY A 204 -1.12 -13.83 -19.35
C GLY A 204 0.24 -13.14 -19.34
N VAL A 205 0.76 -12.75 -18.17
CA VAL A 205 2.06 -12.07 -18.02
C VAL A 205 2.97 -12.78 -17.00
N PRO A 206 4.30 -12.55 -17.01
CA PRO A 206 5.20 -13.17 -16.05
C PRO A 206 4.91 -12.85 -14.58
N TYR A 207 4.60 -11.58 -14.23
CA TYR A 207 4.33 -11.18 -12.85
C TYR A 207 3.20 -10.15 -12.75
N ALA A 208 2.28 -10.35 -11.81
CA ALA A 208 1.23 -9.38 -11.52
C ALA A 208 0.92 -9.27 -10.03
N GLU A 209 0.44 -8.10 -9.60
CA GLU A 209 -0.05 -7.84 -8.25
C GLU A 209 -1.58 -7.84 -8.20
N PRO A 210 -2.19 -8.56 -7.23
CA PRO A 210 -3.63 -8.67 -7.09
C PRO A 210 -4.24 -7.52 -6.29
N PHE A 211 -5.39 -7.02 -6.74
CA PHE A 211 -6.14 -5.93 -6.11
C PHE A 211 -7.63 -6.23 -6.00
N PHE A 212 -8.26 -5.61 -5.01
CA PHE A 212 -9.70 -5.72 -4.76
C PHE A 212 -10.36 -4.35 -4.76
N THR A 213 -11.63 -4.29 -5.14
CA THR A 213 -12.46 -3.10 -4.99
C THR A 213 -13.90 -3.52 -4.71
N LYS A 214 -14.58 -2.76 -3.85
CA LYS A 214 -16.01 -2.94 -3.54
C LYS A 214 -16.91 -2.27 -4.61
N GLU A 215 -16.32 -1.38 -5.41
CA GLU A 215 -17.01 -0.59 -6.43
C GLU A 215 -16.70 -1.16 -7.83
N PRO A 216 -17.69 -1.21 -8.75
CA PRO A 216 -17.49 -1.74 -10.09
C PRO A 216 -16.52 -0.86 -10.90
N LEU A 217 -15.53 -1.50 -11.54
CA LEU A 217 -14.60 -0.81 -12.43
C LEU A 217 -15.29 -0.47 -13.76
N GLY A 218 -15.24 0.79 -14.16
CA GLY A 218 -15.72 1.25 -15.46
C GLY A 218 -14.60 1.26 -16.50
N LEU A 219 -14.82 0.59 -17.63
CA LEU A 219 -13.90 0.60 -18.78
C LEU A 219 -14.50 1.42 -19.93
N THR A 220 -13.69 2.27 -20.55
CA THR A 220 -14.07 2.98 -21.79
C THR A 220 -13.58 2.27 -23.06
N SER A 221 -12.69 1.28 -22.93
CA SER A 221 -12.21 0.43 -24.02
C SER A 221 -11.74 -0.93 -23.50
N LEU A 222 -11.53 -1.90 -24.42
CA LEU A 222 -11.03 -3.24 -24.11
C LEU A 222 -9.55 -3.44 -24.53
N GLY A 223 -8.85 -2.40 -25.00
CA GLY A 223 -7.49 -2.52 -25.58
C GLY A 223 -6.49 -3.21 -24.64
N ASN A 224 -6.44 -2.76 -23.39
CA ASN A 224 -5.58 -3.33 -22.36
C ASN A 224 -5.86 -4.82 -22.04
N LEU A 225 -7.04 -5.36 -22.38
CA LEU A 225 -7.34 -6.78 -22.16
C LEU A 225 -6.72 -7.70 -23.23
N VAL A 226 -6.30 -7.14 -24.36
CA VAL A 226 -5.72 -7.87 -25.49
C VAL A 226 -4.30 -7.40 -25.83
N GLY A 227 -3.68 -6.58 -24.96
CA GLY A 227 -2.34 -6.06 -25.15
C GLY A 227 -2.22 -4.98 -26.23
N LEU A 228 -3.30 -4.22 -26.48
CA LEU A 228 -3.36 -3.10 -27.43
C LEU A 228 -3.43 -1.75 -26.73
#